data_AF-A0A7S4I670-F1
#
_entry.id   AF-A0A7S4I670-F1
#
_cell.length_a   1.000
_cell.length_b   1.000
_cell.length_c   1.000
_cell.angle_alpha   90.00
_cell.angle_beta   90.00
_cell.angle_gamma   90.00
#
_symmetry.space_group_name_H-M   'P 1'
#
loop_
_entity.id
_entity.type
_entity.pdbx_description
1 polymer ?
#
loop_
_entity_poly.entity_id
_entity_poly.type
_entity_poly.pdbx_seq_one_letter_code
_entity_poly.pdbx_strand_id
1 'polypeptide(L)'
;ECRFLSWGTQAHVPTSYESDLLYLHRYRDCGDGVLEYTQGFQNVGDANAGDVLTYLNAPWGGVRTSSLPETVLSGSDGRMTEKEFPLHKFGVDTKLPDLNQMGGYTTFSTPLPIPPDEKLLPLPCYIPGTSSVKNPCADSDLQDSWSRYTRFQLKLSGRNPCNYFAPHSDRFGGYYVTCRIQQGDAGGGIPRIDGCRRCKGPLRFTSALNSDSFIIVTDVVHLSFGNGRAYFSSPGATAAEINAKFPNSDPLIIAYDDPGRTDDATALTYVHGVDEEYNDPANSDWFRSPTRARFGAAGRDFTVFTVNARITLKPGRTYFNRQYLITDRYADMEGHANEWVDETSADMIRGNDYDGRKVELWWGGGVEEEKKGGEAVAVGVAFASERGGNGENSTVTCARGIKKCTGSSVHGPGTVPFFHITCGGGDVSSSSYVGPDLYALSPARASVSDPIRSYACAGNEDDPTVRPTWKLLGYFSSDGDGGCGGAIGIGVQYDPTFCDPGENDKDVSSTVEEEEEEEEEE
;
A
#
# COMPACT_ATOMS: atom_id res chain seq x y z
N GLU A 1 14.49 -9.82 11.29
CA GLU A 1 13.02 -9.92 11.27
C GLU A 1 12.44 -8.72 12.01
N CYS A 2 11.40 -8.09 11.45
CA CYS A 2 10.72 -6.94 12.05
C CYS A 2 9.23 -7.24 12.18
N ARG A 3 8.63 -6.90 13.33
CA ARG A 3 7.19 -7.07 13.58
C ARG A 3 6.58 -5.76 14.04
N PHE A 4 5.40 -5.45 13.52
CA PHE A 4 4.65 -4.24 13.86
C PHE A 4 3.20 -4.63 14.14
N LEU A 5 2.65 -4.06 15.20
CA LEU A 5 1.22 -4.02 15.44
C LEU A 5 0.80 -2.56 15.25
N SER A 6 -0.12 -2.32 14.34
CA SER A 6 -0.73 -1.01 14.16
C SER A 6 -2.23 -1.14 14.28
N TRP A 7 -2.86 -0.07 14.72
CA TRP A 7 -4.30 0.01 14.70
C TRP A 7 -4.78 0.50 13.33
N GLY A 8 -5.88 -0.07 12.87
CA GLY A 8 -6.50 0.29 11.60
C GLY A 8 -7.07 1.69 11.65
N THR A 9 -6.44 2.62 10.93
CA THR A 9 -7.04 3.93 10.68
C THR A 9 -7.57 3.97 9.25
N GLN A 10 -8.72 4.59 9.02
CA GLN A 10 -9.11 4.91 7.65
C GLN A 10 -8.19 6.01 7.09
N ALA A 11 -7.85 5.91 5.82
CA ALA A 11 -6.79 6.68 5.19
C ALA A 11 -7.01 8.20 5.29
N HIS A 12 -6.01 8.94 5.80
CA HIS A 12 -5.66 10.40 5.73
C HIS A 12 -6.72 11.50 5.51
N VAL A 13 -7.99 11.17 5.40
CA VAL A 13 -9.11 12.10 5.48
C VAL A 13 -9.80 11.83 6.81
N PRO A 14 -10.17 12.88 7.54
CA PRO A 14 -11.05 12.72 8.68
C PRO A 14 -12.25 11.86 8.26
N THR A 15 -12.50 10.77 8.98
CA THR A 15 -13.59 9.82 8.71
C THR A 15 -14.53 9.77 9.91
N SER A 16 -15.84 9.64 9.68
CA SER A 16 -16.79 9.38 10.77
C SER A 16 -16.78 7.92 11.23
N TYR A 17 -16.09 7.05 10.49
CA TYR A 17 -16.05 5.62 10.75
C TYR A 17 -14.95 5.27 11.74
N GLU A 18 -15.31 4.36 12.65
CA GLU A 18 -14.38 3.74 13.58
C GLU A 18 -13.84 2.45 12.98
N SER A 19 -12.72 1.95 13.51
CA SER A 19 -12.13 0.70 13.02
C SER A 19 -11.83 -0.26 14.15
N ASP A 20 -12.45 -1.43 14.02
CA ASP A 20 -12.24 -2.61 14.86
C ASP A 20 -11.10 -3.50 14.34
N LEU A 21 -10.14 -2.96 13.59
CA LEU A 21 -9.02 -3.72 13.05
C LEU A 21 -7.72 -3.41 13.75
N LEU A 22 -6.98 -4.47 14.11
CA LEU A 22 -5.55 -4.38 14.33
C LEU A 22 -4.83 -5.05 13.16
N TYR A 23 -3.85 -4.35 12.60
CA TYR A 23 -2.96 -4.86 11.57
C TYR A 23 -1.67 -5.37 12.20
N LEU A 24 -1.34 -6.61 11.90
CA LEU A 24 -0.08 -7.25 12.23
C LEU A 24 0.75 -7.30 10.96
N HIS A 25 1.97 -6.82 11.02
CA HIS A 25 2.91 -6.89 9.92
C HIS A 25 4.18 -7.58 10.38
N ARG A 26 4.65 -8.56 9.62
CA ARG A 26 5.93 -9.22 9.82
C ARG A 26 6.70 -9.18 8.51
N TYR A 27 7.94 -8.72 8.59
CA TYR A 27 8.88 -8.71 7.49
C TYR A 27 10.09 -9.57 7.85
N ARG A 28 10.43 -10.50 6.96
CA ARG A 28 11.60 -11.37 7.10
C ARG A 28 12.38 -11.36 5.79
N ASP A 29 13.65 -11.01 5.89
CA ASP A 29 14.61 -11.15 4.81
C ASP A 29 14.91 -12.65 4.61
N CYS A 30 14.65 -13.15 3.41
CA CYS A 30 14.87 -14.54 3.02
C CYS A 30 16.20 -14.74 2.28
N GLY A 31 16.99 -13.68 2.05
CA GLY A 31 18.17 -13.70 1.20
C GLY A 31 17.86 -13.44 -0.27
N ASP A 32 18.91 -13.22 -1.07
CA ASP A 32 18.84 -13.13 -2.54
C ASP A 32 17.76 -12.18 -3.10
N GLY A 33 17.54 -11.06 -2.41
CA GLY A 33 16.56 -10.05 -2.82
C GLY A 33 15.11 -10.43 -2.54
N VAL A 34 14.84 -11.48 -1.76
CA VAL A 34 13.51 -11.93 -1.37
C VAL A 34 13.15 -11.45 0.04
N LEU A 35 11.99 -10.81 0.16
CA LEU A 35 11.40 -10.36 1.41
C LEU A 35 10.05 -11.06 1.63
N GLU A 36 9.95 -11.90 2.65
CA GLU A 36 8.67 -12.40 3.15
C GLU A 36 7.91 -11.24 3.80
N TYR A 37 6.66 -11.05 3.38
CA TYR A 37 5.72 -10.14 3.99
C TYR A 37 4.48 -10.92 4.46
N THR A 38 4.38 -11.09 5.77
CA THR A 38 3.17 -11.64 6.40
C THR A 38 2.33 -10.50 6.97
N GLN A 39 1.05 -10.45 6.59
CA GLN A 39 0.04 -9.55 7.11
C GLN A 39 -0.98 -10.32 7.93
N GLY A 40 -1.42 -9.76 9.06
CA GLY A 40 -2.52 -10.24 9.86
C GLY A 40 -3.55 -9.13 10.09
N PHE A 41 -4.81 -9.48 10.05
CA PHE A 41 -5.95 -8.58 10.26
C PHE A 41 -6.79 -9.17 11.38
N GLN A 42 -6.58 -8.69 12.60
CA GLN A 42 -7.38 -9.09 13.75
C GLN A 42 -8.60 -8.18 13.82
N ASN A 43 -9.79 -8.77 13.76
CA ASN A 43 -11.01 -8.07 14.10
C ASN A 43 -11.19 -8.12 15.63
N VAL A 44 -11.12 -6.96 16.27
CA VAL A 44 -11.25 -6.76 17.72
C VAL A 44 -12.58 -6.12 18.12
N GLY A 45 -13.54 -6.08 17.20
CA GLY A 45 -14.87 -5.54 17.47
C GLY A 45 -15.63 -6.39 18.48
N ASP A 46 -16.70 -5.84 19.02
CA ASP A 46 -17.59 -6.57 19.92
C ASP A 46 -18.23 -7.78 19.22
N ALA A 47 -18.37 -8.91 19.91
CA ALA A 47 -18.87 -10.14 19.31
C ALA A 47 -20.33 -10.04 18.80
N ASN A 48 -21.13 -9.13 19.38
CA ASN A 48 -22.55 -8.96 19.08
C ASN A 48 -22.83 -7.70 18.24
N ALA A 49 -22.01 -6.67 18.39
CA ALA A 49 -22.22 -5.36 17.78
C ALA A 49 -21.10 -4.91 16.83
N GLY A 50 -19.96 -5.60 16.82
CA GLY A 50 -18.80 -5.25 16.00
C GLY A 50 -18.99 -5.58 14.51
N ASP A 51 -18.24 -4.87 13.67
CA ASP A 51 -18.36 -5.02 12.23
C ASP A 51 -17.87 -6.38 11.74
N VAL A 52 -18.59 -6.98 10.78
CA VAL A 52 -18.11 -8.14 10.02
C VAL A 52 -17.49 -7.66 8.72
N LEU A 53 -16.18 -7.86 8.60
CA LEU A 53 -15.43 -7.36 7.45
C LEU A 53 -15.45 -8.38 6.33
N THR A 54 -15.81 -7.92 5.14
CA THR A 54 -16.03 -8.82 4.00
C THR A 54 -15.10 -8.61 2.81
N TYR A 55 -14.22 -7.62 2.96
CA TYR A 55 -13.32 -7.19 1.90
C TYR A 55 -12.08 -6.57 2.53
N LEU A 56 -10.91 -7.07 2.16
CA LEU A 56 -9.62 -6.51 2.57
C LEU A 56 -8.73 -6.30 1.35
N ASN A 57 -7.94 -5.24 1.41
CA ASN A 57 -6.86 -4.98 0.47
C ASN A 57 -5.54 -5.40 1.14
N ALA A 58 -4.96 -6.53 0.72
CA ALA A 58 -3.88 -7.19 1.46
C ALA A 58 -2.82 -7.81 0.51
N PRO A 59 -1.74 -7.08 0.17
CA PRO A 59 -1.33 -5.76 0.65
C PRO A 59 -1.94 -4.64 -0.17
N TRP A 60 -2.10 -3.46 0.42
CA TRP A 60 -2.28 -2.22 -0.33
C TRP A 60 -0.91 -1.59 -0.60
N GLY A 61 -0.50 -1.55 -1.86
CA GLY A 61 0.83 -1.08 -2.25
C GLY A 61 0.89 -0.56 -3.68
N GLY A 62 2.08 -0.65 -4.26
CA GLY A 62 2.35 -0.17 -5.61
C GLY A 62 3.77 0.32 -5.80
N VAL A 63 4.01 0.91 -6.95
CA VAL A 63 5.31 1.44 -7.37
C VAL A 63 5.15 2.85 -7.94
N ARG A 64 6.21 3.65 -7.92
CA ARG A 64 6.23 4.90 -8.70
C ARG A 64 6.27 4.54 -10.19
N THR A 65 5.28 5.00 -10.94
CA THR A 65 5.18 4.74 -12.39
C THR A 65 6.40 5.29 -13.13
N SER A 66 6.99 6.39 -12.67
CA SER A 66 8.22 6.96 -13.22
C SER A 66 9.47 6.10 -13.01
N SER A 67 9.47 5.19 -12.03
CA SER A 67 10.61 4.32 -11.71
C SER A 67 10.43 2.91 -12.29
N LEU A 68 9.25 2.33 -12.12
CA LEU A 68 8.88 1.01 -12.65
C LEU A 68 7.61 1.15 -13.50
N PRO A 69 7.72 1.68 -14.74
CA PRO A 69 6.57 2.01 -15.58
C PRO A 69 5.84 0.79 -16.14
N GLU A 70 6.54 -0.33 -16.28
CA GLU A 70 6.00 -1.52 -16.93
C GLU A 70 5.35 -2.41 -15.88
N THR A 71 4.19 -2.99 -16.21
CA THR A 71 3.47 -3.95 -15.37
C THR A 71 3.26 -5.21 -16.18
N VAL A 72 3.63 -6.36 -15.62
CA VAL A 72 3.54 -7.66 -16.27
C VAL A 72 2.88 -8.63 -15.29
N LEU A 73 1.89 -9.37 -15.77
CA LEU A 73 1.19 -10.37 -14.97
C LEU A 73 1.81 -11.76 -15.19
N SER A 74 1.45 -12.71 -14.34
CA SER A 74 1.68 -14.13 -14.58
C SER A 74 0.43 -14.77 -15.17
N GLY A 75 0.59 -15.51 -16.26
CA GLY A 75 -0.42 -16.41 -16.80
C GLY A 75 -0.58 -17.63 -15.91
N SER A 76 -1.70 -18.35 -16.03
CA SER A 76 -1.97 -19.58 -15.25
C SER A 76 -0.98 -20.73 -15.53
N ASP A 77 -0.13 -20.60 -16.53
CA ASP A 77 0.99 -21.50 -16.84
C ASP A 77 2.28 -21.12 -16.10
N GLY A 78 2.24 -20.13 -15.22
CA GLY A 78 3.40 -19.63 -14.46
C GLY A 78 4.33 -18.74 -15.30
N ARG A 79 4.00 -18.46 -16.57
CA ARG A 79 4.82 -17.61 -17.45
C ARG A 79 4.40 -16.16 -17.34
N MET A 80 5.36 -15.26 -17.56
CA MET A 80 5.05 -13.83 -17.70
C MET A 80 4.22 -13.57 -18.96
N THR A 81 3.17 -12.76 -18.82
CA THR A 81 2.35 -12.30 -19.94
C THR A 81 3.04 -11.18 -20.72
N GLU A 82 2.42 -10.74 -21.81
CA GLU A 82 2.76 -9.45 -22.37
C GLU A 82 2.53 -8.32 -21.34
N LYS A 83 3.30 -7.24 -21.48
CA LYS A 83 3.17 -6.07 -20.61
C LYS A 83 1.79 -5.42 -20.76
N GLU A 84 1.22 -5.01 -19.63
CA GLU A 84 -0.06 -4.31 -19.56
C GLU A 84 0.09 -2.89 -20.09
N PHE A 85 -0.25 -2.72 -21.38
CA PHE A 85 -0.16 -1.44 -22.05
C PHE A 85 -1.37 -1.12 -22.95
N PRO A 86 -1.95 0.09 -22.86
CA PRO A 86 -1.69 1.12 -21.85
C PRO A 86 -2.18 0.64 -20.48
N LEU A 87 -1.44 1.00 -19.42
CA LEU A 87 -1.89 0.70 -18.06
C LEU A 87 -3.27 1.33 -17.82
N HIS A 88 -4.23 0.49 -17.48
CA HIS A 88 -5.60 0.92 -17.24
C HIS A 88 -5.70 1.72 -15.93
N LYS A 89 -6.79 2.50 -15.76
CA LYS A 89 -7.02 3.24 -14.51
C LYS A 89 -7.28 2.28 -13.37
N PHE A 90 -6.79 2.60 -12.17
CA PHE A 90 -7.15 1.82 -10.99
C PHE A 90 -8.67 1.80 -10.79
N GLY A 91 -9.20 0.61 -10.54
CA GLY A 91 -10.63 0.38 -10.28
C GLY A 91 -11.51 0.11 -11.50
N VAL A 92 -10.92 -0.36 -12.60
CA VAL A 92 -11.67 -0.93 -13.73
C VAL A 92 -11.94 -2.41 -13.43
N ASP A 93 -13.17 -2.73 -13.02
CA ASP A 93 -13.52 -4.07 -12.54
C ASP A 93 -13.42 -5.19 -13.59
N THR A 94 -13.49 -4.84 -14.89
CA THR A 94 -13.32 -5.80 -16.00
C THR A 94 -11.87 -6.23 -16.22
N LYS A 95 -10.93 -5.66 -15.45
CA LYS A 95 -9.49 -5.92 -15.53
C LYS A 95 -8.92 -6.55 -14.24
N LEU A 96 -9.79 -7.12 -13.41
CA LEU A 96 -9.43 -7.75 -12.13
C LEU A 96 -9.41 -9.27 -12.29
N PRO A 97 -8.26 -9.89 -12.62
CA PRO A 97 -8.17 -11.34 -12.66
C PRO A 97 -8.39 -11.92 -11.26
N ASP A 98 -9.14 -13.02 -11.19
CA ASP A 98 -9.17 -13.86 -10.00
C ASP A 98 -7.80 -14.55 -9.87
N LEU A 99 -7.25 -14.65 -8.66
CA LEU A 99 -5.90 -15.18 -8.43
C LEU A 99 -5.72 -16.61 -8.92
N ASN A 100 -6.77 -17.43 -8.83
CA ASN A 100 -6.80 -18.80 -9.33
C ASN A 100 -6.77 -18.93 -10.87
N GLN A 101 -6.77 -17.81 -11.60
CA GLN A 101 -6.59 -17.75 -13.05
C GLN A 101 -5.20 -17.19 -13.45
N MET A 102 -4.34 -16.91 -12.46
CA MET A 102 -3.01 -16.36 -12.64
C MET A 102 -1.94 -17.39 -12.25
N GLY A 103 -0.67 -17.05 -12.50
CA GLY A 103 0.49 -17.84 -12.08
C GLY A 103 1.05 -17.44 -10.72
N GLY A 104 0.31 -16.62 -9.95
CA GLY A 104 0.64 -16.32 -8.56
C GLY A 104 1.58 -15.15 -8.30
N TYR A 105 1.94 -14.37 -9.33
CA TYR A 105 2.78 -13.18 -9.16
C TYR A 105 2.47 -12.04 -10.14
N THR A 106 2.88 -10.82 -9.77
CA THR A 106 2.77 -9.59 -10.59
C THR A 106 4.09 -8.82 -10.53
N THR A 107 4.64 -8.47 -11.68
CA THR A 107 5.96 -7.84 -11.82
C THR A 107 5.84 -6.39 -12.28
N PHE A 108 6.61 -5.51 -11.64
CA PHE A 108 6.82 -4.14 -12.06
C PHE A 108 8.29 -3.95 -12.45
N SER A 109 8.57 -3.42 -13.63
CA SER A 109 9.94 -3.28 -14.10
C SER A 109 10.25 -1.88 -14.62
N THR A 110 11.55 -1.59 -14.69
CA THR A 110 12.06 -0.51 -15.53
C THR A 110 11.62 -0.73 -16.99
N PRO A 111 11.70 0.29 -17.86
CA PRO A 111 11.34 0.16 -19.26
C PRO A 111 11.93 -1.10 -19.90
N LEU A 112 11.06 -1.90 -20.50
CA LEU A 112 11.43 -3.14 -21.19
C LEU A 112 11.75 -2.85 -22.66
N PRO A 113 12.60 -3.65 -23.30
CA PRO A 113 12.92 -3.49 -24.70
C PRO A 113 11.68 -3.66 -25.57
N ILE A 114 11.65 -2.93 -26.66
CA ILE A 114 10.53 -2.98 -27.60
C ILE A 114 10.91 -3.95 -28.72
N PRO A 115 10.06 -4.95 -29.03
CA PRO A 115 10.32 -5.89 -30.11
C PRO A 115 10.71 -5.15 -31.39
N PRO A 116 11.74 -5.61 -32.14
CA PRO A 116 12.25 -4.89 -33.31
C PRO A 116 11.19 -4.51 -34.35
N ASP A 117 10.18 -5.35 -34.52
CA ASP A 117 9.02 -5.17 -35.40
C ASP A 117 8.02 -4.12 -34.89
N GLU A 118 8.02 -3.84 -33.59
CA GLU A 118 7.19 -2.80 -32.96
C GLU A 118 7.93 -1.48 -32.72
N LYS A 119 9.22 -1.39 -33.03
CA LYS A 119 10.04 -0.19 -32.75
C LYS A 119 9.54 1.04 -33.49
N LEU A 120 8.91 0.90 -34.65
CA LEU A 120 8.38 2.03 -35.39
C LEU A 120 6.93 2.29 -34.98
N LEU A 121 6.61 3.55 -34.66
CA LEU A 121 5.23 3.94 -34.44
C LEU A 121 4.46 3.75 -35.77
N PRO A 122 3.38 2.93 -35.82
CA PRO A 122 2.63 2.72 -37.05
C PRO A 122 1.94 4.04 -37.44
N LEU A 123 2.56 4.76 -38.37
CA LEU A 123 2.03 6.03 -38.86
C LEU A 123 0.84 5.76 -39.79
N PRO A 124 -0.25 6.54 -39.67
CA PRO A 124 -1.40 6.38 -40.54
C PRO A 124 -1.07 6.79 -41.98
N CYS A 125 -1.93 6.43 -42.93
CA CYS A 125 -1.92 7.01 -44.26
C CYS A 125 -3.15 7.89 -44.48
N TYR A 126 -3.04 8.80 -45.43
CA TYR A 126 -4.11 9.71 -45.80
C TYR A 126 -4.17 9.92 -47.30
N ILE A 127 -5.32 10.35 -47.81
CA ILE A 127 -5.46 10.75 -49.21
C ILE A 127 -5.21 12.26 -49.30
N PRO A 128 -4.22 12.73 -50.08
CA PRO A 128 -3.98 14.16 -50.24
C PRO A 128 -5.21 14.90 -50.75
N GLY A 129 -5.56 16.03 -50.11
CA GLY A 129 -6.72 16.83 -50.48
C GLY A 129 -8.06 16.36 -49.87
N THR A 130 -8.07 15.33 -49.04
CA THR A 130 -9.29 14.88 -48.34
C THR A 130 -9.09 14.77 -46.83
N SER A 131 -10.18 14.57 -46.09
CA SER A 131 -10.16 14.26 -44.67
C SER A 131 -9.95 12.76 -44.37
N SER A 132 -9.76 11.92 -45.39
CA SER A 132 -9.68 10.46 -45.26
C SER A 132 -8.34 10.05 -44.65
N VAL A 133 -8.39 9.40 -43.49
CA VAL A 133 -7.24 8.84 -42.76
C VAL A 133 -7.50 7.37 -42.49
N LYS A 134 -6.46 6.54 -42.65
CA LYS A 134 -6.48 5.12 -42.30
C LYS A 134 -5.42 4.83 -41.24
N ASN A 135 -5.84 4.22 -40.12
CA ASN A 135 -5.00 3.88 -38.97
C ASN A 135 -5.44 2.52 -38.39
N PRO A 136 -4.59 1.47 -38.39
CA PRO A 136 -3.21 1.43 -38.91
C PRO A 136 -3.15 1.48 -40.45
N CYS A 137 -2.00 1.88 -40.99
CA CYS A 137 -1.74 1.89 -42.43
C CYS A 137 -0.89 0.68 -42.85
N ALA A 138 -1.46 -0.25 -43.60
CA ALA A 138 -0.75 -1.41 -44.11
C ALA A 138 0.01 -1.08 -45.40
N ASP A 139 1.06 -1.84 -45.74
CA ASP A 139 1.79 -1.65 -47.01
C ASP A 139 0.90 -1.89 -48.24
N SER A 140 -0.12 -2.76 -48.13
CA SER A 140 -1.13 -2.96 -49.16
C SER A 140 -1.93 -1.68 -49.48
N ASP A 141 -2.09 -0.79 -48.49
CA ASP A 141 -2.78 0.48 -48.66
C ASP A 141 -1.95 1.50 -49.45
N LEU A 142 -0.65 1.24 -49.62
CA LEU A 142 0.23 2.08 -50.41
C LEU A 142 0.44 1.54 -51.84
N GLN A 143 0.13 0.26 -52.05
CA GLN A 143 0.37 -0.44 -53.31
C GLN A 143 -0.87 -0.50 -54.22
N ASP A 144 -2.08 -0.39 -53.68
CA ASP A 144 -3.27 -0.35 -54.50
C ASP A 144 -3.31 0.97 -55.30
N SER A 145 -3.13 0.87 -56.61
CA SER A 145 -3.13 1.99 -57.57
C SER A 145 -4.41 2.83 -57.53
N TRP A 146 -5.52 2.28 -57.02
CA TRP A 146 -6.78 2.99 -56.81
C TRP A 146 -6.82 3.74 -55.48
N SER A 147 -6.09 3.22 -54.50
CA SER A 147 -5.98 3.76 -53.16
C SER A 147 -4.92 4.89 -53.20
N ARG A 148 -5.37 6.13 -53.38
CA ARG A 148 -4.50 7.33 -53.41
C ARG A 148 -3.91 7.67 -52.03
N TYR A 149 -3.65 6.66 -51.20
CA TYR A 149 -3.13 6.82 -49.85
C TYR A 149 -1.63 7.05 -49.90
N THR A 150 -1.19 8.02 -49.11
CA THR A 150 0.21 8.30 -48.85
C THR A 150 0.46 8.09 -47.36
N ARG A 151 1.54 7.38 -47.01
CA ARG A 151 1.97 7.22 -45.62
C ARG A 151 2.32 8.59 -45.03
N PHE A 152 1.75 8.91 -43.87
CA PHE A 152 2.03 10.17 -43.19
C PHE A 152 3.53 10.26 -42.85
N GLN A 153 4.11 11.42 -43.13
CA GLN A 153 5.48 11.76 -42.73
C GLN A 153 5.43 13.07 -41.96
N LEU A 154 5.91 13.05 -40.72
CA LEU A 154 6.04 14.27 -39.94
C LEU A 154 7.25 15.05 -40.45
N LYS A 155 7.01 16.09 -41.24
CA LYS A 155 8.05 17.02 -41.73
C LYS A 155 7.83 18.39 -41.10
N LEU A 156 8.84 18.99 -40.49
CA LEU A 156 8.71 20.33 -39.92
C LEU A 156 8.83 21.40 -41.03
N SER A 157 8.07 22.50 -40.92
CA SER A 157 8.00 23.53 -41.96
C SER A 157 8.27 24.95 -41.46
N GLY A 158 9.13 25.66 -42.18
CA GLY A 158 9.53 27.04 -41.95
C GLY A 158 10.82 27.19 -41.15
N ARG A 159 11.26 28.44 -40.99
CA ARG A 159 12.35 28.80 -40.06
C ARG A 159 11.78 28.82 -38.64
N ASN A 160 12.38 28.07 -37.73
CA ASN A 160 11.90 27.87 -36.35
C ASN A 160 10.46 27.35 -36.29
N PRO A 161 10.21 26.13 -36.82
CA PRO A 161 8.87 25.55 -36.92
C PRO A 161 8.17 25.38 -35.57
N CYS A 162 8.93 25.15 -34.50
CA CYS A 162 8.44 24.81 -33.17
C CYS A 162 8.45 25.99 -32.19
N ASN A 163 7.42 26.06 -31.34
CA ASN A 163 7.28 27.04 -30.26
C ASN A 163 6.72 26.35 -29.01
N TYR A 164 7.07 26.87 -27.82
CA TYR A 164 6.42 26.45 -26.57
C TYR A 164 4.91 26.67 -26.64
N PHE A 165 4.13 25.72 -26.10
CA PHE A 165 2.67 25.77 -26.15
C PHE A 165 2.05 25.64 -24.75
N ALA A 166 1.96 26.79 -24.06
CA ALA A 166 1.41 26.91 -22.71
C ALA A 166 0.08 26.16 -22.49
N PRO A 167 -0.94 26.23 -23.38
CA PRO A 167 -2.23 25.61 -23.10
C PRO A 167 -2.18 24.09 -22.87
N HIS A 168 -1.26 23.37 -23.54
CA HIS A 168 -1.08 21.94 -23.27
C HIS A 168 -0.15 21.68 -22.10
N SER A 169 0.89 22.50 -21.93
CA SER A 169 1.79 22.41 -20.77
C SER A 169 1.03 22.55 -19.45
N ASP A 170 0.14 23.54 -19.37
CA ASP A 170 -0.67 23.81 -18.19
C ASP A 170 -1.72 22.70 -17.97
N ARG A 171 -2.31 22.19 -19.06
CA ARG A 171 -3.37 21.18 -19.00
C ARG A 171 -2.86 19.79 -18.64
N PHE A 172 -1.70 19.41 -19.16
CA PHE A 172 -1.21 18.03 -19.09
C PHE A 172 0.00 17.88 -18.16
N GLY A 173 0.56 18.98 -17.65
CA GLY A 173 1.70 18.93 -16.75
C GLY A 173 2.98 18.48 -17.44
N GLY A 174 3.61 19.37 -18.20
CA GLY A 174 4.88 19.09 -18.89
C GLY A 174 5.30 20.18 -19.87
N TYR A 175 6.43 20.02 -20.55
CA TYR A 175 6.88 20.96 -21.57
C TYR A 175 6.37 20.55 -22.96
N TYR A 176 5.26 21.16 -23.39
CA TYR A 176 4.67 20.90 -24.71
C TYR A 176 5.13 21.93 -25.74
N VAL A 177 5.36 21.46 -26.95
CA VAL A 177 5.65 22.28 -28.12
C VAL A 177 4.58 22.13 -29.18
N THR A 178 4.39 23.20 -29.95
CA THR A 178 3.62 23.20 -31.19
C THR A 178 4.57 23.45 -32.35
N CYS A 179 4.57 22.55 -33.33
CA CYS A 179 5.44 22.63 -34.50
C CYS A 179 4.61 22.75 -35.77
N ARG A 180 4.96 23.71 -36.64
CA ARG A 180 4.41 23.78 -38.01
C ARG A 180 4.93 22.60 -38.81
N ILE A 181 4.02 21.91 -39.49
CA ILE A 181 4.36 20.76 -40.34
C ILE A 181 4.17 21.09 -41.82
N GLN A 182 4.98 20.51 -42.68
CA GLN A 182 4.88 20.70 -44.12
C GLN A 182 3.62 19.99 -44.62
N GLN A 183 2.68 20.75 -45.19
CA GLN A 183 1.58 20.18 -45.95
C GLN A 183 2.18 19.46 -47.17
N GLY A 184 1.75 18.22 -47.42
CA GLY A 184 2.21 17.47 -48.59
C GLY A 184 2.01 18.27 -49.87
N ASP A 185 2.81 17.98 -50.90
CA ASP A 185 2.98 18.80 -52.11
C ASP A 185 1.68 19.07 -52.91
N ALA A 186 0.56 18.44 -52.55
CA ALA A 186 -0.74 18.53 -53.21
C ALA A 186 -1.63 19.71 -52.78
N GLY A 187 -1.17 20.63 -51.92
CA GLY A 187 -1.91 21.85 -51.55
C GLY A 187 -3.24 21.65 -50.79
N GLY A 188 -3.59 20.40 -50.49
CA GLY A 188 -4.71 20.02 -49.64
C GLY A 188 -4.28 19.95 -48.18
N GLY A 189 -5.10 20.53 -47.28
CA GLY A 189 -4.83 20.48 -45.84
C GLY A 189 -4.61 19.04 -45.34
N ILE A 190 -3.61 18.84 -44.48
CA ILE A 190 -3.38 17.54 -43.85
C ILE A 190 -4.57 17.26 -42.90
N PRO A 191 -5.20 16.08 -42.96
CA PRO A 191 -6.25 15.74 -42.01
C PRO A 191 -5.74 15.79 -40.57
N ARG A 192 -6.69 15.91 -39.64
CA ARG A 192 -6.37 15.75 -38.23
C ARG A 192 -5.98 14.30 -37.97
N ILE A 193 -4.76 14.11 -37.50
CA ILE A 193 -4.18 12.84 -37.08
C ILE A 193 -3.86 12.98 -35.60
N ASP A 194 -4.65 12.31 -34.77
CA ASP A 194 -4.38 12.22 -33.34
C ASP A 194 -3.07 11.43 -33.11
N GLY A 195 -2.31 11.81 -32.07
CA GLY A 195 -1.10 11.08 -31.70
C GLY A 195 -1.39 9.97 -30.68
N CYS A 196 -0.34 9.45 -30.04
CA CYS A 196 -0.49 8.59 -28.87
C CYS A 196 -0.45 9.44 -27.61
N ARG A 197 -1.62 9.55 -26.95
CA ARG A 197 -1.68 10.09 -25.60
C ARG A 197 -1.30 8.99 -24.61
N ARG A 198 -0.13 9.10 -23.97
CA ARG A 198 0.57 8.00 -23.26
C ARG A 198 0.98 6.90 -24.25
N CYS A 199 2.11 7.07 -24.92
CA CYS A 199 2.65 6.08 -25.87
C CYS A 199 3.20 4.83 -25.12
N LYS A 200 3.44 3.69 -25.82
CA LYS A 200 4.01 2.42 -25.26
C LYS A 200 5.30 2.60 -24.45
N GLY A 201 5.96 3.73 -24.65
CA GLY A 201 7.12 4.25 -23.96
C GLY A 201 7.44 5.63 -24.53
N PRO A 202 8.54 6.26 -24.10
CA PRO A 202 9.06 7.44 -24.78
C PRO A 202 9.26 7.14 -26.27
N LEU A 203 8.96 8.11 -27.12
CA LEU A 203 9.27 8.07 -28.54
C LEU A 203 10.59 8.80 -28.78
N ARG A 204 11.41 8.25 -29.67
CA ARG A 204 12.55 8.93 -30.25
C ARG A 204 12.14 9.50 -31.61
N PHE A 205 12.17 10.82 -31.71
CA PHE A 205 12.01 11.51 -33.00
C PHE A 205 13.40 11.78 -33.53
N THR A 206 13.77 11.11 -34.62
CA THR A 206 15.10 11.18 -35.23
C THR A 206 15.01 11.86 -36.59
N SER A 207 15.95 12.75 -36.88
CA SER A 207 16.11 13.34 -38.22
C SER A 207 16.44 12.26 -39.24
N ALA A 208 15.72 12.21 -40.36
CA ALA A 208 16.05 11.30 -41.45
C ALA A 208 17.34 11.72 -42.18
N LEU A 209 17.76 12.98 -42.04
CA LEU A 209 18.99 13.51 -42.62
C LEU A 209 20.22 13.37 -41.70
N ASN A 210 20.03 13.27 -40.38
CA ASN A 210 21.10 13.09 -39.40
C ASN A 210 20.64 12.22 -38.23
N SER A 211 21.05 10.94 -38.21
CA SER A 211 20.66 9.99 -37.17
C SER A 211 21.08 10.40 -35.75
N ASP A 212 22.10 11.25 -35.60
CA ASP A 212 22.55 11.75 -34.29
C ASP A 212 21.67 12.89 -33.77
N SER A 213 20.88 13.52 -34.65
CA SER A 213 19.89 14.54 -34.29
C SER A 213 18.58 13.87 -33.88
N PHE A 214 18.40 13.64 -32.59
CA PHE A 214 17.13 13.17 -32.03
C PHE A 214 16.66 13.95 -30.80
N ILE A 215 15.37 13.80 -30.49
CA ILE A 215 14.75 14.21 -29.22
C ILE A 215 13.91 13.06 -28.65
N ILE A 216 13.70 13.08 -27.33
CA ILE A 216 12.78 12.16 -26.64
C ILE A 216 11.44 12.86 -26.43
N VAL A 217 10.38 12.18 -26.84
CA VAL A 217 8.99 12.65 -26.83
C VAL A 217 8.17 11.72 -25.96
N THR A 218 7.59 12.22 -24.87
CA THR A 218 6.84 11.37 -23.92
C THR A 218 5.34 11.34 -24.19
N ASP A 219 4.82 12.29 -24.97
CA ASP A 219 3.40 12.38 -25.28
C ASP A 219 3.19 13.06 -26.64
N VAL A 220 2.28 12.53 -27.47
CA VAL A 220 1.91 13.13 -28.75
C VAL A 220 0.41 13.39 -28.75
N VAL A 221 0.01 14.65 -28.57
CA VAL A 221 -1.41 15.03 -28.57
C VAL A 221 -1.97 14.91 -29.98
N HIS A 222 -1.25 15.47 -30.96
CA HIS A 222 -1.61 15.39 -32.39
C HIS A 222 -0.33 15.28 -33.24
N LEU A 223 -0.27 14.27 -34.11
CA LEU A 223 0.73 14.18 -35.17
C LEU A 223 0.46 15.22 -36.27
N SER A 224 -0.82 15.51 -36.51
CA SER A 224 -1.29 16.61 -37.35
C SER A 224 -2.61 17.13 -36.81
N PHE A 225 -2.72 18.44 -36.63
CA PHE A 225 -3.98 19.12 -36.34
C PHE A 225 -4.41 19.88 -37.60
N GLY A 226 -5.72 20.08 -37.80
CA GLY A 226 -6.28 20.64 -39.04
C GLY A 226 -5.78 22.04 -39.46
N ASN A 227 -4.93 22.67 -38.64
CA ASN A 227 -4.20 23.91 -38.95
C ASN A 227 -2.74 23.67 -39.41
N GLY A 228 -2.35 22.44 -39.73
CA GLY A 228 -0.98 22.10 -40.15
C GLY A 228 0.03 22.18 -39.00
N ARG A 229 -0.35 21.72 -37.80
CA ARG A 229 0.55 21.70 -36.64
C ARG A 229 0.58 20.33 -35.94
N ALA A 230 1.76 19.95 -35.45
CA ALA A 230 1.94 18.85 -34.51
C ALA A 230 2.04 19.40 -33.08
N TYR A 231 1.63 18.59 -32.10
CA TYR A 231 1.65 18.92 -30.68
C TYR A 231 2.18 17.72 -29.89
N PHE A 232 3.30 17.90 -29.22
CA PHE A 232 3.94 16.83 -28.45
C PHE A 232 4.74 17.38 -27.26
N SER A 233 4.96 16.54 -26.26
CA SER A 233 5.76 16.82 -25.07
C SER A 233 7.21 16.40 -25.31
N SER A 234 8.16 17.27 -24.96
CA SER A 234 9.59 17.01 -25.07
C SER A 234 10.29 17.48 -23.78
N PRO A 235 10.30 16.65 -22.72
CA PRO A 235 10.79 17.09 -21.41
C PRO A 235 12.29 17.41 -21.42
N GLY A 236 13.06 16.82 -22.34
CA GLY A 236 14.50 17.01 -22.45
C GLY A 236 14.97 17.98 -23.54
N ALA A 237 14.05 18.65 -24.26
CA ALA A 237 14.45 19.63 -25.28
C ALA A 237 13.42 20.77 -25.42
N THR A 238 13.92 22.00 -25.37
CA THR A 238 13.20 23.24 -25.63
C THR A 238 12.85 23.39 -27.10
N ALA A 239 11.87 24.26 -27.40
CA ALA A 239 11.51 24.55 -28.80
C ALA A 239 12.70 25.04 -29.65
N ALA A 240 13.63 25.79 -29.05
CA ALA A 240 14.84 26.26 -29.73
C ALA A 240 15.80 25.11 -30.08
N GLU A 241 16.01 24.17 -29.16
CA GLU A 241 16.84 22.98 -29.40
C GLU A 241 16.21 22.06 -30.45
N ILE A 242 14.89 21.89 -30.43
CA ILE A 242 14.14 21.15 -31.45
C ILE A 242 14.36 21.80 -32.83
N ASN A 243 14.20 23.13 -32.93
CA ASN A 243 14.42 23.87 -34.17
C ASN A 243 15.87 23.79 -34.68
N ALA A 244 16.85 23.64 -33.77
CA ALA A 244 18.25 23.48 -34.12
C ALA A 244 18.59 22.05 -34.60
N LYS A 245 17.94 21.04 -34.03
CA LYS A 245 18.16 19.62 -34.37
C LYS A 245 17.50 19.20 -35.69
N PHE A 246 16.36 19.78 -36.02
CA PHE A 246 15.56 19.39 -37.18
C PHE A 246 15.46 20.52 -38.23
N PRO A 247 16.23 20.43 -39.33
CA PRO A 247 16.17 21.43 -40.39
C PRO A 247 14.80 21.45 -41.09
N ASN A 248 14.53 22.54 -41.83
CA ASN A 248 13.29 22.69 -42.57
C ASN A 248 13.09 21.54 -43.58
N SER A 249 11.87 21.01 -43.64
CA SER A 249 11.45 19.90 -44.51
C SER A 249 12.10 18.54 -44.22
N ASP A 250 12.81 18.40 -43.10
CA ASP A 250 13.37 17.13 -42.64
C ASP A 250 12.27 16.16 -42.19
N PRO A 251 12.16 14.97 -42.80
CA PRO A 251 11.28 13.91 -42.32
C PRO A 251 11.76 13.39 -40.96
N LEU A 252 10.86 13.31 -39.99
CA LEU A 252 11.14 12.70 -38.70
C LEU A 252 10.80 11.20 -38.75
N ILE A 253 11.77 10.37 -38.38
CA ILE A 253 11.55 8.96 -38.07
C ILE A 253 11.04 8.91 -36.64
N ILE A 254 9.84 8.36 -36.45
CA ILE A 254 9.21 8.24 -35.14
C ILE A 254 9.28 6.77 -34.73
N ALA A 255 10.18 6.48 -33.80
CA ALA A 255 10.34 5.17 -33.20
C ALA A 255 10.07 5.26 -31.70
N TYR A 256 9.79 4.13 -31.06
CA TYR A 256 9.93 4.08 -29.62
C TYR A 256 11.40 4.10 -29.23
N ASP A 257 11.69 4.85 -28.16
CA ASP A 257 13.00 4.85 -27.53
C ASP A 257 13.19 3.50 -26.83
N ASP A 258 14.02 2.65 -27.42
CA ASP A 258 14.28 1.31 -26.91
C ASP A 258 15.32 1.41 -25.78
N PRO A 259 14.95 1.12 -24.52
CA PRO A 259 15.83 1.29 -23.36
C PRO A 259 17.03 0.34 -23.34
N GLY A 260 17.11 -0.67 -24.20
CA GLY A 260 18.27 -1.57 -24.31
C GLY A 260 17.90 -3.04 -24.23
N ARG A 261 18.60 -3.83 -23.41
CA ARG A 261 18.38 -5.28 -23.24
C ARG A 261 17.48 -5.55 -22.04
N THR A 262 16.65 -6.59 -22.13
CA THR A 262 15.81 -7.10 -21.02
C THR A 262 16.67 -7.49 -19.83
N ASP A 263 17.88 -7.97 -20.11
CA ASP A 263 18.82 -8.54 -19.14
C ASP A 263 19.33 -7.50 -18.14
N ASP A 264 19.24 -6.21 -18.47
CA ASP A 264 19.68 -5.10 -17.61
C ASP A 264 18.50 -4.42 -16.88
N ALA A 265 17.25 -4.77 -17.22
CA ALA A 265 16.08 -4.19 -16.58
C ALA A 265 15.96 -4.72 -15.15
N THR A 266 15.78 -3.82 -14.19
CA THR A 266 15.50 -4.17 -12.79
C THR A 266 14.00 -4.28 -12.58
N ALA A 267 13.58 -5.17 -11.69
CA ALA A 267 12.17 -5.40 -11.40
C ALA A 267 11.90 -5.57 -9.89
N LEU A 268 10.64 -5.34 -9.54
CA LEU A 268 10.02 -5.67 -8.26
C LEU A 268 8.81 -6.56 -8.54
N THR A 269 8.80 -7.75 -7.96
CA THR A 269 7.71 -8.72 -8.12
C THR A 269 6.99 -8.94 -6.81
N TYR A 270 5.66 -8.88 -6.83
CA TYR A 270 4.79 -9.32 -5.74
C TYR A 270 4.35 -10.76 -6.02
N VAL A 271 4.76 -11.69 -5.18
CA VAL A 271 4.31 -13.10 -5.20
C VAL A 271 3.16 -13.23 -4.22
N HIS A 272 1.96 -13.38 -4.76
CA HIS A 272 0.70 -13.33 -4.04
C HIS A 272 -0.06 -14.67 -4.00
N GLY A 273 0.45 -15.69 -4.69
CA GLY A 273 -0.17 -17.01 -4.74
C GLY A 273 -1.36 -17.10 -5.68
N VAL A 274 -1.91 -18.32 -5.77
CA VAL A 274 -3.00 -18.70 -6.68
C VAL A 274 -4.30 -19.04 -5.96
N ASP A 275 -4.41 -18.69 -4.67
CA ASP A 275 -5.65 -18.85 -3.89
C ASP A 275 -6.04 -20.32 -3.68
N GLU A 276 -5.07 -21.19 -3.40
CA GLU A 276 -5.33 -22.62 -3.21
C GLU A 276 -6.35 -22.89 -2.09
N GLU A 277 -6.33 -22.05 -1.06
CA GLU A 277 -7.18 -22.17 0.13
C GLU A 277 -8.65 -21.88 -0.16
N TYR A 278 -8.97 -21.21 -1.27
CA TYR A 278 -10.34 -20.99 -1.70
C TYR A 278 -11.06 -22.29 -2.05
N ASN A 279 -10.32 -23.29 -2.56
CA ASN A 279 -10.89 -24.57 -2.96
C ASN A 279 -11.02 -25.57 -1.80
N ASP A 280 -10.48 -25.26 -0.63
CA ASP A 280 -10.60 -26.11 0.56
C ASP A 280 -11.99 -25.94 1.21
N PRO A 281 -12.82 -27.01 1.27
CA PRO A 281 -14.12 -26.95 1.95
C PRO A 281 -14.03 -26.52 3.42
N ALA A 282 -12.89 -26.76 4.10
CA ALA A 282 -12.65 -26.33 5.47
C ALA A 282 -12.63 -24.80 5.64
N ASN A 283 -12.42 -24.06 4.54
CA ASN A 283 -12.35 -22.61 4.52
C ASN A 283 -13.65 -21.94 4.03
N SER A 284 -14.67 -22.72 3.67
CA SER A 284 -15.94 -22.21 3.13
C SER A 284 -16.71 -21.29 4.08
N ASP A 285 -16.43 -21.32 5.40
CA ASP A 285 -17.08 -20.43 6.38
C ASP A 285 -16.54 -19.00 6.37
N TRP A 286 -15.37 -18.78 5.78
CA TRP A 286 -14.73 -17.47 5.71
C TRP A 286 -14.31 -17.06 4.30
N PHE A 287 -14.01 -17.97 3.39
CA PHE A 287 -13.62 -17.64 2.02
C PHE A 287 -14.86 -17.51 1.12
N ARG A 288 -15.32 -16.28 0.84
CA ARG A 288 -16.62 -16.06 0.16
C ARG A 288 -16.56 -16.18 -1.36
N SER A 289 -15.44 -15.78 -1.93
CA SER A 289 -15.21 -15.69 -3.37
C SER A 289 -13.71 -15.67 -3.62
N PRO A 290 -13.23 -16.03 -4.83
CA PRO A 290 -11.79 -16.05 -5.10
C PRO A 290 -11.13 -14.71 -4.77
N THR A 291 -9.89 -14.68 -4.36
CA THR A 291 -9.17 -13.41 -4.24
C THR A 291 -8.93 -12.81 -5.63
N ARG A 292 -8.84 -11.48 -5.75
CA ARG A 292 -8.51 -10.80 -7.02
C ARG A 292 -7.24 -9.99 -6.95
N ALA A 293 -6.42 -10.04 -7.98
CA ALA A 293 -5.38 -9.03 -8.17
C ALA A 293 -6.01 -7.76 -8.75
N ARG A 294 -5.67 -6.61 -8.18
CA ARG A 294 -6.13 -5.30 -8.61
C ARG A 294 -4.95 -4.37 -8.75
N PHE A 295 -4.80 -3.80 -9.94
CA PHE A 295 -3.71 -2.90 -10.25
C PHE A 295 -4.18 -1.76 -11.14
N GLY A 296 -3.33 -0.76 -11.36
CA GLY A 296 -3.59 0.29 -12.33
C GLY A 296 -3.11 1.66 -11.91
N ALA A 297 -3.25 2.62 -12.82
CA ALA A 297 -2.81 4.00 -12.62
C ALA A 297 -3.74 4.76 -11.65
N ALA A 298 -3.17 5.39 -10.62
CA ALA A 298 -3.93 6.18 -9.64
C ALA A 298 -4.20 7.65 -10.06
N GLY A 299 -3.83 8.05 -11.28
CA GLY A 299 -3.92 9.45 -11.71
C GLY A 299 -2.85 10.37 -11.12
N ARG A 300 -1.88 9.80 -10.41
CA ARG A 300 -0.62 10.41 -9.94
C ARG A 300 0.55 9.53 -10.38
N ASP A 301 1.79 9.91 -10.08
CA ASP A 301 3.00 9.10 -10.32
C ASP A 301 3.04 7.87 -9.38
N PHE A 302 2.08 6.97 -9.55
CA PHE A 302 1.91 5.77 -8.75
C PHE A 302 1.02 4.75 -9.48
N THR A 303 1.57 3.56 -9.69
CA THR A 303 0.84 2.37 -10.10
C THR A 303 0.45 1.63 -8.84
N VAL A 304 -0.84 1.55 -8.54
CA VAL A 304 -1.33 0.85 -7.35
C VAL A 304 -1.36 -0.64 -7.66
N PHE A 305 -1.04 -1.44 -6.64
CA PHE A 305 -1.23 -2.88 -6.62
C PHE A 305 -1.89 -3.28 -5.31
N THR A 306 -2.86 -4.17 -5.38
CA THR A 306 -3.43 -4.81 -4.21
C THR A 306 -4.03 -6.14 -4.55
N VAL A 307 -4.11 -6.99 -3.54
CA VAL A 307 -4.84 -8.25 -3.58
C VAL A 307 -6.13 -8.07 -2.78
N ASN A 308 -7.27 -8.43 -3.37
CA ASN A 308 -8.60 -8.22 -2.83
C ASN A 308 -9.12 -9.49 -2.20
N ALA A 309 -8.81 -9.67 -0.91
CA ALA A 309 -9.32 -10.79 -0.15
C ALA A 309 -10.83 -10.60 0.07
N ARG A 310 -11.62 -11.52 -0.49
CA ARG A 310 -13.09 -11.54 -0.40
C ARG A 310 -13.51 -12.55 0.65
N ILE A 311 -13.33 -12.18 1.91
CA ILE A 311 -13.45 -13.07 3.07
C ILE A 311 -14.67 -12.73 3.96
N THR A 312 -14.82 -13.42 5.10
CA THR A 312 -15.73 -13.08 6.21
C THR A 312 -14.92 -13.09 7.50
N LEU A 313 -14.39 -11.92 7.86
CA LEU A 313 -13.62 -11.72 9.08
C LEU A 313 -14.55 -11.19 10.18
N LYS A 314 -15.06 -12.11 11.00
CA LYS A 314 -15.93 -11.82 12.15
C LYS A 314 -15.11 -11.29 13.34
N PRO A 315 -15.76 -10.55 14.27
CA PRO A 315 -15.20 -10.25 15.58
C PRO A 315 -14.48 -11.45 16.22
N GLY A 316 -13.27 -11.20 16.69
CA GLY A 316 -12.42 -12.19 17.35
C GLY A 316 -11.68 -13.19 16.48
N ARG A 317 -11.75 -13.03 15.16
CA ARG A 317 -10.94 -13.81 14.22
C ARG A 317 -9.77 -13.00 13.68
N THR A 318 -8.75 -13.70 13.20
CA THR A 318 -7.60 -13.13 12.50
C THR A 318 -7.51 -13.71 11.11
N TYR A 319 -7.55 -12.86 10.08
CA TYR A 319 -7.12 -13.28 8.75
C TYR A 319 -5.63 -13.04 8.62
N PHE A 320 -4.85 -14.03 8.17
CA PHE A 320 -3.46 -13.81 7.81
C PHE A 320 -3.19 -14.17 6.36
N ASN A 321 -2.21 -13.49 5.78
CA ASN A 321 -1.74 -13.73 4.42
C ASN A 321 -0.22 -13.57 4.40
N ARG A 322 0.48 -14.58 3.88
CA ARG A 322 1.92 -14.59 3.63
C ARG A 322 2.18 -14.45 2.14
N GLN A 323 2.97 -13.45 1.79
CA GLN A 323 3.39 -13.13 0.42
C GLN A 323 4.89 -12.86 0.40
N TYR A 324 5.43 -12.71 -0.80
CA TYR A 324 6.84 -12.37 -1.00
C TYR A 324 6.98 -11.18 -1.93
N LEU A 325 7.98 -10.35 -1.66
CA LEU A 325 8.46 -9.33 -2.59
C LEU A 325 9.85 -9.72 -3.05
N ILE A 326 10.09 -9.69 -4.36
CA ILE A 326 11.38 -10.05 -4.96
C ILE A 326 11.92 -8.85 -5.71
N THR A 327 13.19 -8.49 -5.47
CA THR A 327 13.92 -7.46 -6.23
C THR A 327 15.14 -8.07 -6.90
N ASP A 328 15.23 -7.96 -8.22
CA ASP A 328 16.27 -8.56 -9.04
C ASP A 328 16.17 -8.05 -10.49
N ARG A 329 16.89 -8.67 -11.43
CA ARG A 329 16.75 -8.48 -12.86
C ARG A 329 15.44 -9.06 -13.36
N TYR A 330 14.78 -8.33 -14.27
CA TYR A 330 13.52 -8.73 -14.88
C TYR A 330 13.60 -10.11 -15.55
N ALA A 331 14.72 -10.42 -16.21
CA ALA A 331 14.91 -11.70 -16.89
C ALA A 331 14.88 -12.93 -15.96
N ASP A 332 15.21 -12.75 -14.68
CA ASP A 332 15.25 -13.83 -13.68
C ASP A 332 13.93 -13.97 -12.90
N MET A 333 13.04 -12.98 -13.00
CA MET A 333 11.82 -12.90 -12.20
C MET A 333 10.84 -14.05 -12.42
N GLU A 334 10.69 -14.55 -13.65
CA GLU A 334 9.79 -15.69 -13.91
C GLU A 334 10.25 -16.93 -13.13
N GLY A 335 11.55 -17.22 -13.16
CA GLY A 335 12.12 -18.35 -12.41
C GLY A 335 12.00 -18.15 -10.90
N HIS A 336 12.49 -17.01 -10.40
CA HIS A 336 12.51 -16.73 -8.97
C HIS A 336 11.09 -16.67 -8.39
N ALA A 337 10.14 -16.00 -9.04
CA ALA A 337 8.79 -15.89 -8.50
C ALA A 337 8.11 -17.26 -8.37
N ASN A 338 8.26 -18.13 -9.36
CA ASN A 338 7.65 -19.46 -9.37
C ASN A 338 8.14 -20.33 -8.19
N GLU A 339 9.37 -20.15 -7.71
CA GLU A 339 9.88 -20.88 -6.54
C GLU A 339 9.15 -20.53 -5.24
N TRP A 340 8.49 -19.37 -5.18
CA TRP A 340 7.83 -18.86 -3.97
C TRP A 340 6.30 -18.87 -4.04
N VAL A 341 5.70 -19.23 -5.18
CA VAL A 341 4.23 -19.24 -5.34
C VAL A 341 3.59 -20.20 -4.34
N ASP A 342 4.10 -21.43 -4.24
CA ASP A 342 3.57 -22.47 -3.35
C ASP A 342 3.88 -22.20 -1.87
N GLU A 343 4.81 -21.28 -1.59
CA GLU A 343 5.16 -20.85 -0.23
C GLU A 343 4.27 -19.72 0.28
N THR A 344 3.40 -19.17 -0.58
CA THR A 344 2.36 -18.22 -0.16
C THR A 344 1.25 -18.95 0.59
N SER A 345 0.58 -18.26 1.50
CA SER A 345 -0.51 -18.88 2.24
C SER A 345 -1.48 -17.85 2.78
N ALA A 346 -2.77 -18.17 2.84
CA ALA A 346 -3.79 -17.38 3.52
C ALA A 346 -4.70 -18.25 4.38
N ASP A 347 -4.93 -17.85 5.63
CA ASP A 347 -5.76 -18.65 6.54
C ASP A 347 -6.41 -17.78 7.63
N MET A 348 -7.37 -18.35 8.34
CA MET A 348 -8.24 -17.72 9.30
C MET A 348 -8.06 -18.35 10.68
N ILE A 349 -7.35 -17.65 11.55
CA ILE A 349 -7.19 -18.04 12.94
C ILE A 349 -8.45 -17.67 13.71
N ARG A 350 -9.04 -18.64 14.40
CA ARG A 350 -10.23 -18.48 15.23
C ARG A 350 -9.81 -18.18 16.67
N GLY A 351 -10.68 -17.53 17.45
CA GLY A 351 -10.33 -17.11 18.81
C GLY A 351 -9.90 -18.24 19.75
N ASN A 352 -10.29 -19.48 19.47
CA ASN A 352 -9.92 -20.68 20.23
C ASN A 352 -8.62 -21.35 19.74
N ASP A 353 -8.00 -20.85 18.68
CA ASP A 353 -6.78 -21.43 18.10
C ASP A 353 -5.50 -20.86 18.74
N TYR A 354 -5.63 -19.82 19.57
CA TYR A 354 -4.53 -19.20 20.28
C TYR A 354 -4.34 -19.73 21.69
N ASP A 355 -3.14 -20.21 22.00
CA ASP A 355 -2.70 -20.49 23.37
C ASP A 355 -2.27 -19.21 24.09
N GLY A 356 -3.25 -18.54 24.69
CA GLY A 356 -3.05 -17.36 25.51
C GLY A 356 -2.40 -17.62 26.86
N ARG A 357 -2.12 -16.52 27.57
CA ARG A 357 -1.80 -16.49 29.00
C ARG A 357 -2.90 -15.74 29.72
N LYS A 358 -3.22 -16.17 30.93
CA LYS A 358 -4.01 -15.36 31.86
C LYS A 358 -3.30 -14.04 32.12
N VAL A 359 -4.06 -12.95 32.05
CA VAL A 359 -3.60 -11.58 32.31
C VAL A 359 -4.42 -11.03 33.47
N GLU A 360 -3.81 -10.36 34.42
CA GLU A 360 -4.52 -9.69 35.50
C GLU A 360 -4.16 -8.21 35.52
N LEU A 361 -5.18 -7.36 35.62
CA LEU A 361 -5.05 -5.90 35.79
C LEU A 361 -5.13 -5.57 37.28
N TRP A 362 -4.14 -4.82 37.77
CA TRP A 362 -3.94 -4.47 39.17
C TRP A 362 -3.97 -2.96 39.36
N TRP A 363 -4.40 -2.50 40.53
CA TRP A 363 -4.61 -1.08 40.83
C TRP A 363 -3.81 -0.63 42.06
N GLY A 364 -3.12 0.52 41.96
CA GLY A 364 -2.49 1.23 43.09
C GLY A 364 -3.46 2.17 43.82
N GLY A 365 -3.90 1.76 45.02
CA GLY A 365 -4.88 2.49 45.83
C GLY A 365 -5.95 1.56 46.39
N GLY A 366 -6.08 1.49 47.71
CA GLY A 366 -7.12 0.72 48.39
C GLY A 366 -8.51 1.26 48.07
N VAL A 367 -9.55 0.43 48.25
CA VAL A 367 -10.97 0.76 48.00
C VAL A 367 -11.46 1.98 48.81
N GLU A 368 -10.69 2.45 49.80
CA GLU A 368 -11.03 3.60 50.65
C GLU A 368 -10.13 4.84 50.47
N GLU A 369 -9.04 4.78 49.70
CA GLU A 369 -8.26 5.98 49.36
C GLU A 369 -8.80 6.63 48.09
N GLU A 370 -10.09 6.94 48.13
CA GLU A 370 -10.74 7.74 47.10
C GLU A 370 -10.21 9.18 47.19
N LYS A 371 -9.34 9.55 46.25
CA LYS A 371 -9.07 10.93 45.81
C LYS A 371 -8.71 11.97 46.88
N LYS A 372 -8.03 11.61 47.97
CA LYS A 372 -7.38 12.62 48.82
C LYS A 372 -6.00 12.99 48.27
N GLY A 373 -5.95 13.72 47.16
CA GLY A 373 -4.68 14.36 46.77
C GLY A 373 -4.45 14.68 45.29
N GLY A 374 -5.30 14.22 44.36
CA GLY A 374 -5.08 14.49 42.93
C GLY A 374 -3.91 13.72 42.30
N GLU A 375 -3.33 12.74 42.99
CA GLU A 375 -2.38 11.80 42.38
C GLU A 375 -3.09 10.92 41.34
N ALA A 376 -2.42 10.70 40.21
CA ALA A 376 -2.91 9.85 39.14
C ALA A 376 -3.01 8.40 39.64
N VAL A 377 -4.13 7.75 39.32
CA VAL A 377 -4.32 6.33 39.59
C VAL A 377 -3.33 5.54 38.72
N ALA A 378 -2.42 4.81 39.35
CA ALA A 378 -1.50 3.90 38.68
C ALA A 378 -2.12 2.50 38.56
N VAL A 379 -1.97 1.87 37.39
CA VAL A 379 -2.36 0.48 37.15
C VAL A 379 -1.18 -0.34 36.65
N GLY A 380 -1.16 -1.61 37.04
CA GLY A 380 -0.19 -2.61 36.60
C GLY A 380 -0.87 -3.74 35.85
N VAL A 381 -0.11 -4.42 34.99
CA VAL A 381 -0.56 -5.63 34.30
C VAL A 381 0.43 -6.74 34.59
N ALA A 382 -0.08 -7.87 35.09
CA ALA A 382 0.71 -9.06 35.34
C ALA A 382 0.23 -10.21 34.44
N PHE A 383 1.16 -11.08 34.06
CA PHE A 383 0.93 -12.22 33.19
C PHE A 383 1.23 -13.52 33.93
N ALA A 384 0.47 -14.56 33.65
CA ALA A 384 0.86 -15.90 34.05
C ALA A 384 2.17 -16.31 33.35
N SER A 385 3.01 -17.07 34.03
CA SER A 385 4.24 -17.62 33.47
C SER A 385 3.97 -18.68 32.38
N GLU A 386 2.91 -19.47 32.56
CA GLU A 386 2.53 -20.58 31.68
C GLU A 386 1.58 -20.14 30.55
N ARG A 387 1.77 -20.71 29.34
CA ARG A 387 0.83 -20.61 28.20
C ARG A 387 -0.23 -21.71 28.29
N GLY A 388 -1.41 -21.47 27.72
CA GLY A 388 -2.54 -22.40 27.74
C GLY A 388 -3.36 -22.39 29.04
N GLY A 389 -2.94 -21.58 30.03
CA GLY A 389 -3.59 -21.46 31.33
C GLY A 389 -4.56 -20.28 31.39
N ASN A 390 -5.74 -20.40 30.77
CA ASN A 390 -6.91 -19.57 31.14
C ASN A 390 -7.73 -20.23 32.27
N GLY A 391 -7.34 -21.43 32.71
CA GLY A 391 -7.98 -22.14 33.82
C GLY A 391 -7.67 -21.52 35.19
N GLU A 392 -8.53 -21.81 36.17
CA GLU A 392 -8.47 -21.28 37.54
C GLU A 392 -7.13 -21.55 38.25
N ASN A 393 -6.37 -22.57 37.83
CA ASN A 393 -5.08 -22.95 38.42
C ASN A 393 -3.89 -22.11 37.94
N SER A 394 -4.08 -21.22 36.96
CA SER A 394 -3.03 -20.33 36.48
C SER A 394 -2.80 -19.19 37.48
N THR A 395 -1.67 -19.23 38.17
CA THR A 395 -1.30 -18.23 39.18
C THR A 395 -0.62 -17.03 38.53
N VAL A 396 -1.17 -15.83 38.77
CA VAL A 396 -0.55 -14.55 38.42
C VAL A 396 -0.22 -13.85 39.73
N THR A 397 0.99 -13.32 39.84
CA THR A 397 1.45 -12.60 41.03
C THR A 397 1.76 -11.15 40.67
N CYS A 398 1.34 -10.22 41.52
CA CYS A 398 1.70 -8.82 41.43
C CYS A 398 2.12 -8.37 42.84
N ALA A 399 3.26 -7.69 42.95
CA ALA A 399 3.82 -7.31 44.24
C ALA A 399 2.96 -6.30 45.01
N ARG A 400 2.11 -5.53 44.31
CA ARG A 400 1.38 -4.39 44.88
C ARG A 400 -0.03 -4.30 44.32
N GLY A 401 -0.87 -3.56 45.03
CA GLY A 401 -2.21 -3.21 44.57
C GLY A 401 -3.26 -4.31 44.75
N ILE A 402 -4.47 -4.03 44.25
CA ILE A 402 -5.60 -4.96 44.31
C ILE A 402 -5.94 -5.41 42.89
N LYS A 403 -6.04 -6.73 42.68
CA LYS A 403 -6.52 -7.30 41.42
C LYS A 403 -7.92 -6.79 41.11
N LYS A 404 -8.08 -6.16 39.95
CA LYS A 404 -9.36 -5.62 39.49
C LYS A 404 -10.08 -6.55 38.56
N CYS A 405 -9.37 -7.04 37.54
CA CYS A 405 -9.98 -8.01 36.64
C CYS A 405 -8.96 -8.94 35.99
N THR A 406 -9.50 -10.04 35.49
CA THR A 406 -8.76 -11.09 34.80
C THR A 406 -9.15 -11.09 33.33
N GLY A 407 -8.16 -11.28 32.48
CA GLY A 407 -8.29 -11.34 31.03
C GLY A 407 -7.30 -12.33 30.43
N SER A 408 -7.02 -12.16 29.16
CA SER A 408 -6.20 -13.03 28.34
C SER A 408 -5.22 -12.23 27.49
N SER A 409 -4.06 -12.80 27.18
CA SER A 409 -3.09 -12.19 26.27
C SER A 409 -3.49 -12.34 24.80
N VAL A 410 -4.55 -13.09 24.51
CA VAL A 410 -5.09 -13.33 23.17
C VAL A 410 -6.58 -13.08 23.19
N HIS A 411 -7.13 -12.67 22.05
CA HIS A 411 -8.55 -12.37 21.92
C HIS A 411 -9.39 -13.63 22.16
N GLY A 412 -10.44 -13.52 22.96
CA GLY A 412 -11.45 -14.56 23.17
C GLY A 412 -12.88 -14.05 23.00
N PRO A 413 -13.88 -14.94 22.89
CA PRO A 413 -15.28 -14.56 22.90
C PRO A 413 -15.63 -13.69 24.11
N GLY A 414 -16.38 -12.59 23.91
CA GLY A 414 -16.81 -11.69 25.00
C GLY A 414 -15.71 -10.83 25.61
N THR A 415 -14.52 -10.81 25.01
CA THR A 415 -13.41 -9.94 25.46
C THR A 415 -13.15 -8.82 24.47
N VAL A 416 -12.72 -7.67 24.99
CA VAL A 416 -12.30 -6.50 24.20
C VAL A 416 -10.86 -6.12 24.56
N PRO A 417 -10.08 -5.60 23.61
CA PRO A 417 -8.71 -5.18 23.90
C PRO A 417 -8.71 -3.94 24.79
N PHE A 418 -7.84 -3.90 25.79
CA PHE A 418 -7.56 -2.69 26.57
C PHE A 418 -6.23 -2.08 26.16
N PHE A 419 -6.21 -0.76 26.06
CA PHE A 419 -5.04 0.00 25.69
C PHE A 419 -4.68 0.97 26.80
N HIS A 420 -3.38 1.17 27.00
CA HIS A 420 -2.86 2.40 27.56
C HIS A 420 -2.59 3.36 26.41
N ILE A 421 -3.28 4.50 26.40
CA ILE A 421 -3.13 5.56 25.42
C ILE A 421 -2.55 6.77 26.14
N THR A 422 -1.51 7.38 25.60
CA THR A 422 -0.99 8.66 26.11
C THR A 422 -0.97 9.71 25.02
N CYS A 423 -1.17 10.95 25.42
CA CYS A 423 -1.08 12.12 24.58
C CYS A 423 -0.22 13.18 25.28
N GLY A 424 0.77 13.72 24.57
CA GLY A 424 1.75 14.65 25.14
C GLY A 424 2.95 13.98 25.81
N GLY A 425 4.00 14.78 26.03
CA GLY A 425 5.28 14.41 26.64
C GLY A 425 6.24 15.59 26.60
N GLY A 426 7.16 15.70 27.57
CA GLY A 426 8.01 16.88 27.74
C GLY A 426 7.26 18.04 28.44
N ASP A 427 7.38 19.27 27.90
CA ASP A 427 6.78 20.51 28.47
C ASP A 427 5.26 20.65 28.24
N VAL A 428 4.61 19.71 27.54
CA VAL A 428 3.17 19.74 27.24
C VAL A 428 2.40 18.90 28.27
N SER A 429 1.21 19.33 28.69
CA SER A 429 0.36 18.59 29.62
C SER A 429 0.07 17.18 29.09
N SER A 430 0.53 16.15 29.81
CA SER A 430 0.30 14.76 29.46
C SER A 430 -1.09 14.31 29.88
N SER A 431 -1.87 13.77 28.95
CA SER A 431 -3.08 13.02 29.25
C SER A 431 -2.84 11.53 29.00
N SER A 432 -3.51 10.69 29.79
CA SER A 432 -3.47 9.25 29.64
C SER A 432 -4.87 8.67 29.71
N TYR A 433 -5.00 7.46 29.20
CA TYR A 433 -6.22 6.68 29.24
C TYR A 433 -5.84 5.21 29.35
N VAL A 434 -6.55 4.47 30.20
CA VAL A 434 -6.52 3.01 30.19
C VAL A 434 -7.93 2.52 29.92
N GLY A 435 -8.12 1.71 28.87
CA GLY A 435 -9.41 1.09 28.54
C GLY A 435 -9.61 0.65 27.10
N PRO A 436 -10.84 0.25 26.76
CA PRO A 436 -11.16 -0.29 25.43
C PRO A 436 -11.41 0.78 24.35
N ASP A 437 -11.67 2.03 24.73
CA ASP A 437 -11.94 3.11 23.77
C ASP A 437 -10.63 3.63 23.16
N LEU A 438 -10.36 3.18 21.92
CA LEU A 438 -9.22 3.58 21.10
C LEU A 438 -9.18 5.08 20.78
N TYR A 439 -10.30 5.77 20.91
CA TYR A 439 -10.48 7.17 20.58
C TYR A 439 -10.62 8.07 21.81
N ALA A 440 -10.44 7.54 23.02
CA ALA A 440 -10.69 8.26 24.28
C ALA A 440 -9.94 9.59 24.42
N LEU A 441 -8.76 9.71 23.78
CA LEU A 441 -7.94 10.93 23.78
C LEU A 441 -7.97 11.70 22.44
N SER A 442 -8.83 11.29 21.50
CA SER A 442 -9.05 12.01 20.24
C SER A 442 -9.86 13.29 20.47
N PRO A 443 -9.75 14.29 19.59
CA PRO A 443 -10.52 15.52 19.69
C PRO A 443 -12.02 15.25 19.72
N ALA A 444 -12.74 16.00 20.56
CA ALA A 444 -14.18 15.86 20.71
C ALA A 444 -14.90 16.14 19.38
N ARG A 445 -15.94 15.35 19.10
CA ARG A 445 -16.82 15.54 17.95
C ARG A 445 -18.11 16.24 18.38
N ALA A 446 -18.68 17.08 17.53
CA ALA A 446 -19.99 17.68 17.80
C ALA A 446 -21.13 16.70 17.44
N SER A 447 -20.89 15.77 16.52
CA SER A 447 -21.81 14.70 16.13
C SER A 447 -21.09 13.39 15.79
N VAL A 448 -21.79 12.26 15.83
CA VAL A 448 -21.24 10.95 15.40
C VAL A 448 -20.89 10.89 13.91
N SER A 449 -21.54 11.72 13.09
CA SER A 449 -21.20 11.89 11.67
C SER A 449 -19.99 12.79 11.45
N ASP A 450 -19.51 13.48 12.50
CA ASP A 450 -18.33 14.31 12.36
C ASP A 450 -17.10 13.43 12.23
N PRO A 451 -16.12 13.90 11.46
CA PRO A 451 -14.89 13.17 11.32
C PRO A 451 -14.09 13.05 12.62
N ILE A 452 -13.55 11.86 12.88
CA ILE A 452 -12.60 11.60 13.96
C ILE A 452 -11.19 11.90 13.47
N ARG A 453 -10.43 12.62 14.28
CA ARG A 453 -8.99 12.86 14.07
C ARG A 453 -8.17 11.99 15.01
N SER A 454 -8.18 10.68 14.78
CA SER A 454 -7.53 9.72 15.68
C SER A 454 -6.01 9.81 15.75
N TYR A 455 -5.39 10.51 14.80
CA TYR A 455 -3.98 10.84 14.80
C TYR A 455 -3.64 12.08 15.64
N ALA A 456 -4.63 12.82 16.13
CA ALA A 456 -4.44 14.03 16.92
C ALA A 456 -4.83 13.80 18.38
N CYS A 457 -4.23 14.57 19.29
CA CYS A 457 -4.59 14.57 20.69
C CYS A 457 -5.57 15.72 20.98
N ALA A 458 -6.59 15.46 21.80
CA ALA A 458 -7.50 16.48 22.26
C ALA A 458 -6.75 17.64 22.93
N GLY A 459 -7.07 18.88 22.56
CA GLY A 459 -6.41 20.10 23.01
C GLY A 459 -5.06 20.40 22.35
N ASN A 460 -4.59 19.55 21.43
CA ASN A 460 -3.35 19.74 20.65
C ASN A 460 -3.59 19.40 19.17
N GLU A 461 -4.77 19.72 18.65
CA GLU A 461 -5.23 19.31 17.32
C GLU A 461 -4.36 19.85 16.18
N ASP A 462 -3.77 21.03 16.40
CA ASP A 462 -2.98 21.76 15.41
C ASP A 462 -1.47 21.51 15.54
N ASP A 463 -1.01 20.79 16.57
CA ASP A 463 0.40 20.43 16.73
C ASP A 463 0.70 19.07 16.08
N PRO A 464 1.44 19.03 14.97
CA PRO A 464 1.75 17.78 14.31
C PRO A 464 2.79 16.91 15.05
N THR A 465 3.47 17.47 16.05
CA THR A 465 4.50 16.79 16.84
C THR A 465 3.92 16.04 18.03
N VAL A 466 2.72 16.40 18.48
CA VAL A 466 1.98 15.68 19.53
C VAL A 466 1.09 14.62 18.88
N ARG A 467 1.42 13.35 19.16
CA ARG A 467 0.68 12.19 18.64
C ARG A 467 0.33 11.24 19.78
N PRO A 468 -0.82 10.55 19.70
CA PRO A 468 -1.11 9.54 20.67
C PRO A 468 -0.10 8.40 20.55
N THR A 469 0.18 7.73 21.66
CA THR A 469 0.87 6.44 21.66
C THR A 469 -0.01 5.39 22.31
N TRP A 470 0.06 4.15 21.83
CA TRP A 470 -0.80 3.06 22.28
C TRP A 470 0.04 1.88 22.74
N LYS A 471 -0.39 1.24 23.83
CA LYS A 471 0.14 -0.04 24.30
C LYS A 471 -1.03 -0.98 24.63
N LEU A 472 -1.11 -2.12 23.94
CA LEU A 472 -2.07 -3.17 24.28
C LEU A 472 -1.70 -3.78 25.64
N LEU A 473 -2.67 -3.81 26.55
CA LEU A 473 -2.51 -4.35 27.90
C LEU A 473 -3.00 -5.80 28.01
N GLY A 474 -3.99 -6.17 27.20
CA GLY A 474 -4.60 -7.51 27.19
C GLY A 474 -6.03 -7.44 26.68
N TYR A 475 -6.71 -8.58 26.69
CA TYR A 475 -8.12 -8.72 26.32
C TYR A 475 -8.93 -9.06 27.56
N PHE A 476 -9.92 -8.24 27.87
CA PHE A 476 -10.69 -8.33 29.11
C PHE A 476 -12.19 -8.37 28.82
N SER A 477 -12.98 -8.94 29.74
CA SER A 477 -14.44 -9.00 29.60
C SER A 477 -15.04 -7.61 29.40
N SER A 478 -15.89 -7.45 28.38
CA SER A 478 -16.71 -6.24 28.17
C SER A 478 -17.91 -6.20 29.12
N ASP A 479 -18.39 -7.36 29.55
CA ASP A 479 -19.48 -7.48 30.50
C ASP A 479 -18.99 -7.01 31.88
N GLY A 480 -19.64 -5.98 32.43
CA GLY A 480 -19.28 -5.34 33.70
C GLY A 480 -19.18 -6.29 34.91
N ASP A 481 -19.69 -7.52 34.78
CA ASP A 481 -19.61 -8.59 35.77
C ASP A 481 -18.17 -9.09 36.03
N GLY A 482 -17.23 -8.80 35.13
CA GLY A 482 -15.80 -9.11 35.31
C GLY A 482 -15.00 -8.10 36.15
N GLY A 483 -15.65 -7.05 36.68
CA GLY A 483 -15.02 -6.05 37.56
C GLY A 483 -14.15 -4.99 36.83
N CYS A 484 -14.02 -5.05 35.51
CA CYS A 484 -13.22 -4.07 34.77
C CYS A 484 -13.91 -2.69 34.62
N GLY A 485 -15.25 -2.61 34.64
CA GLY A 485 -15.99 -1.39 34.26
C GLY A 485 -15.79 -0.15 35.17
N GLY A 486 -15.32 -0.33 36.40
CA GLY A 486 -15.15 0.77 37.36
C GLY A 486 -13.75 1.39 37.41
N ALA A 487 -12.78 0.88 36.63
CA ALA A 487 -11.34 1.13 36.84
C ALA A 487 -10.58 1.74 35.66
N ILE A 488 -11.33 2.30 34.74
CA ILE A 488 -10.92 2.52 33.36
C ILE A 488 -11.38 3.91 32.97
N GLY A 489 -10.48 4.69 32.37
CA GLY A 489 -10.81 6.06 32.01
C GLY A 489 -9.62 6.96 31.84
N ILE A 490 -9.95 8.23 31.57
CA ILE A 490 -8.99 9.31 31.37
C ILE A 490 -8.30 9.63 32.70
N GLY A 491 -6.98 9.86 32.66
CA GLY A 491 -6.13 10.19 33.79
C GLY A 491 -5.54 8.97 34.52
N VAL A 492 -5.89 7.75 34.11
CA VAL A 492 -5.29 6.51 34.61
C VAL A 492 -3.95 6.28 33.89
N GLN A 493 -2.89 6.02 34.66
CA GLN A 493 -1.54 5.79 34.13
C GLN A 493 -1.17 4.31 34.27
N TYR A 494 -0.67 3.71 33.19
CA TYR A 494 -0.09 2.38 33.27
C TYR A 494 1.40 2.47 33.64
N ASP A 495 1.77 1.78 34.72
CA ASP A 495 3.14 1.61 35.18
C ASP A 495 3.62 0.18 34.86
N PRO A 496 4.60 0.00 33.96
CA PRO A 496 5.10 -1.32 33.61
C PRO A 496 5.82 -2.03 34.76
N THR A 497 6.27 -1.30 35.79
CA THR A 497 6.99 -1.83 36.96
C THR A 497 6.09 -2.05 38.17
N PHE A 498 4.80 -1.74 38.05
CA PHE A 498 3.85 -1.78 39.17
C PHE A 498 3.79 -3.14 39.87
N CYS A 499 3.88 -4.22 39.08
CA CYS A 499 3.82 -5.59 39.58
C CYS A 499 5.18 -6.21 39.88
N ASP A 500 6.27 -5.49 39.60
CA ASP A 500 7.62 -5.97 39.90
C ASP A 500 7.83 -5.94 41.42
N PRO A 501 8.48 -6.97 42.01
CA PRO A 501 8.89 -6.90 43.41
C PRO A 501 9.86 -5.73 43.56
N GLY A 502 9.45 -4.70 44.32
CA GLY A 502 10.26 -3.49 44.48
C GLY A 502 11.64 -3.81 45.06
N GLU A 503 12.65 -3.02 44.69
CA GLU A 503 14.00 -3.16 45.26
C GLU A 503 14.02 -3.04 46.80
N ASN A 504 13.00 -2.40 47.39
CA ASN A 504 12.88 -2.21 48.84
C ASN A 504 12.41 -3.45 49.63
N ASP A 505 11.96 -4.53 48.98
CA ASP A 505 11.60 -5.79 49.67
C ASP A 505 12.77 -6.79 49.74
N LYS A 506 13.93 -6.47 49.16
CA LYS A 506 15.14 -7.30 49.26
C LYS A 506 15.93 -7.10 50.56
N ASP A 507 15.64 -6.06 51.34
CA ASP A 507 16.40 -5.69 52.54
C ASP A 507 15.79 -6.16 53.88
N VAL A 508 14.65 -6.87 53.85
CA VAL A 508 13.99 -7.35 55.08
C VAL A 508 14.19 -8.87 55.30
N SER A 509 14.84 -9.56 54.37
CA SER A 509 15.06 -11.01 54.45
C SER A 509 16.47 -11.42 54.92
N SER A 510 17.36 -10.47 55.24
CA SER A 510 18.74 -10.76 55.66
C SER A 510 19.03 -10.49 57.15
N THR A 511 18.04 -10.13 57.96
CA THR A 511 18.23 -9.78 59.39
C THR A 511 17.58 -10.75 60.38
N VAL A 512 17.22 -11.98 59.96
CA VAL A 512 16.60 -12.98 60.86
C VAL A 512 17.48 -14.23 61.08
N GLU A 513 18.67 -14.31 60.47
CA GLU A 513 19.59 -15.46 60.67
C GLU A 513 20.82 -15.16 61.56
N GLU A 514 20.93 -13.99 62.21
CA GLU A 514 22.07 -13.66 63.09
C GLU A 514 21.74 -13.58 64.60
N GLU A 515 20.52 -13.90 65.05
CA GLU A 515 20.17 -13.92 66.49
C GLU A 515 19.98 -15.33 67.10
N GLU A 516 20.27 -16.42 66.39
CA GLU A 516 20.19 -17.81 66.93
C GLU A 516 21.55 -18.47 67.27
N GLU A 517 22.69 -17.77 67.23
CA GLU A 517 24.01 -18.36 67.55
C GLU A 517 24.72 -17.82 68.84
N GLU A 518 24.07 -17.03 69.70
CA GLU A 518 24.69 -16.50 70.94
C GLU A 518 24.06 -16.96 72.28
N GLU A 519 23.30 -18.07 72.32
CA GLU A 519 22.86 -18.71 73.58
C GLU A 519 23.22 -20.21 73.67
N GLU A 520 24.49 -20.57 73.43
CA GLU A 520 25.09 -21.81 73.97
C GLU A 520 26.59 -21.59 74.30
N GLU A 521 26.91 -20.71 75.27
CA GLU A 521 28.15 -20.77 76.04
C GLU A 521 28.07 -19.89 77.32
N GLU A 522 27.47 -20.40 78.39
CA GLU A 522 27.88 -20.13 79.80
C GLU A 522 27.38 -21.20 80.78
#